data_AF-A0A7Y6E856-F1
#
_entry.id   AF-A0A7Y6E856-F1
#
_cell.length_a   1.000
_cell.length_b   1.000
_cell.length_c   1.000
_cell.angle_alpha   90.00
_cell.angle_beta   90.00
_cell.angle_gamma   90.00
#
_symmetry.space_group_name_H-M   'P 1'
#
loop_
_entity.id
_entity.type
_entity.pdbx_description
1 polymer ?
#
loop_
_entity_poly.entity_id
_entity_poly.type
_entity_poly.pdbx_seq_one_letter_code
_entity_poly.pdbx_strand_id
1 'polypeptide(L)'
;MLGAIGIALMLGGCSAPAGLAVFQRDAVARDQLPAEAASTEIPKLENSRLLVEADGVRYYAAQGENRTLTCLVAVSDARPGNFIGGCGSSRATGQIVSISGQVGKSATLVTDGFETKELVAQGWRKIHQNVLVGGR
;
A
#
# COMPACT_ATOMS: atom_id res chain seq x y z
N MET A 1 -43.81 32.75 -19.24
CA MET A 1 -43.05 31.51 -19.52
C MET A 1 -42.63 30.94 -18.16
N LEU A 2 -43.35 29.91 -17.67
CA LEU A 2 -43.04 29.26 -16.40
C LEU A 2 -41.81 28.36 -16.57
N GLY A 3 -40.78 28.61 -15.76
CA GLY A 3 -39.54 27.85 -15.76
C GLY A 3 -39.68 26.50 -15.07
N ALA A 4 -39.09 25.47 -15.68
CA ALA A 4 -38.84 24.19 -15.05
C ALA A 4 -37.35 24.10 -14.68
N ILE A 5 -37.05 24.18 -13.39
CA ILE A 5 -35.71 23.92 -12.84
C ILE A 5 -35.55 22.39 -12.80
N GLY A 6 -34.84 21.85 -13.80
CA GLY A 6 -34.42 20.46 -13.81
C GLY A 6 -33.26 20.25 -12.84
N ILE A 7 -33.49 19.47 -11.79
CA ILE A 7 -32.46 19.04 -10.84
C ILE A 7 -31.48 18.15 -11.59
N ALA A 8 -30.27 18.66 -11.84
CA ALA A 8 -29.16 17.86 -12.33
C ALA A 8 -28.72 16.89 -11.22
N LEU A 9 -29.06 15.61 -11.35
CA LEU A 9 -28.44 14.54 -10.57
C LEU A 9 -26.97 14.43 -10.98
N MET A 10 -26.11 15.15 -10.28
CA MET A 10 -24.66 14.93 -10.32
C MET A 10 -24.36 13.64 -9.53
N LEU A 11 -24.51 12.49 -10.19
CA LEU A 11 -23.87 11.24 -9.77
C LEU A 11 -22.37 11.40 -10.00
N GLY A 12 -21.72 12.17 -9.13
CA GLY A 12 -20.28 12.20 -8.98
C GLY A 12 -19.83 10.84 -8.43
N GLY A 13 -19.77 9.83 -9.29
CA GLY A 13 -18.99 8.64 -9.01
C GLY A 13 -17.55 9.11 -8.84
N CYS A 14 -17.10 9.20 -7.60
CA CYS A 14 -15.68 9.30 -7.31
C CYS A 14 -15.05 8.03 -7.85
N SER A 15 -14.54 8.08 -9.08
CA SER A 15 -13.60 7.09 -9.56
C SER A 15 -12.45 7.12 -8.57
N ALA A 16 -12.39 6.12 -7.69
CA ALA A 16 -11.27 5.99 -6.78
C ALA A 16 -10.01 5.94 -7.66
N PRO A 17 -9.04 6.86 -7.48
CA PRO A 17 -7.87 6.86 -8.32
C PRO A 17 -7.18 5.50 -8.22
N ALA A 18 -6.77 4.95 -9.35
CA ALA A 18 -5.99 3.71 -9.41
C ALA A 18 -4.68 3.92 -8.64
N GLY A 19 -4.65 3.55 -7.36
CA GLY A 19 -3.57 3.90 -6.44
C GLY A 19 -3.90 3.64 -4.97
N LEU A 20 -3.17 4.32 -4.08
CA LEU A 20 -3.35 4.25 -2.62
C LEU A 20 -3.72 5.64 -2.07
N ALA A 21 -4.90 5.77 -1.47
CA ALA A 21 -5.39 6.99 -0.84
C ALA A 21 -4.57 7.41 0.37
N VAL A 22 -3.77 6.49 0.93
CA VAL A 22 -2.86 6.80 2.04
C VAL A 22 -1.89 7.95 1.71
N PHE A 23 -1.55 8.14 0.43
CA PHE A 23 -0.68 9.24 -0.01
C PHE A 23 -1.38 10.60 -0.10
N GLN A 24 -2.72 10.66 0.06
CA GLN A 24 -3.49 11.91 0.02
C GLN A 24 -3.53 12.63 1.37
N ARG A 25 -3.22 11.93 2.47
CA ARG A 25 -3.07 12.58 3.78
C ARG A 25 -1.63 13.06 3.98
N ASP A 26 -1.48 14.08 4.81
CA ASP A 26 -0.17 14.55 5.25
C ASP A 26 0.60 13.44 5.97
N ALA A 27 1.93 13.48 5.82
CA ALA A 27 2.84 12.61 6.55
C ALA A 27 2.91 13.04 8.02
N VAL A 28 2.92 12.05 8.90
CA VAL A 28 3.14 12.24 10.34
C VAL A 28 4.40 11.49 10.78
N ALA A 29 4.88 11.72 12.01
CA ALA A 29 6.14 11.15 12.50
C ALA A 29 6.23 9.61 12.33
N ARG A 30 5.14 8.87 12.61
CA ARG A 30 5.10 7.41 12.46
C ARG A 30 5.21 6.89 11.03
N ASP A 31 5.03 7.77 10.03
CA ASP A 31 5.14 7.40 8.62
C ASP A 31 6.59 7.34 8.15
N GLN A 32 7.51 7.90 8.92
CA GLN A 32 8.93 7.86 8.58
C GLN A 32 9.44 6.43 8.64
N LEU A 33 10.10 6.01 7.56
CA LEU A 33 10.82 4.74 7.55
C LEU A 33 12.03 4.84 8.49
N PRO A 34 12.36 3.77 9.23
CA PRO A 34 13.63 3.65 9.92
C PRO A 34 14.81 3.86 8.96
N ALA A 35 15.90 4.45 9.45
CA ALA A 35 17.03 4.88 8.63
C ALA A 35 17.59 3.74 7.76
N GLU A 36 17.65 2.53 8.32
CA GLU A 36 18.16 1.34 7.67
C GLU A 36 17.30 0.95 6.46
N ALA A 37 15.97 1.05 6.59
CA ALA A 37 15.01 0.77 5.51
C ALA A 37 14.93 1.91 4.48
N ALA A 38 15.20 3.15 4.90
CA ALA A 38 15.28 4.30 4.00
C ALA A 38 16.56 4.30 3.14
N SER A 39 17.63 3.63 3.63
CA SER A 39 18.96 3.61 3.00
C SER A 39 19.19 2.49 1.98
N THR A 40 18.29 1.50 1.84
CA THR A 40 18.46 0.47 0.80
C THR A 40 18.32 1.09 -0.57
N GLU A 41 19.44 1.15 -1.28
CA GLU A 41 19.57 1.80 -2.57
C GLU A 41 18.79 1.04 -3.65
N ILE A 42 18.02 1.83 -4.40
CA ILE A 42 17.33 1.56 -5.66
C ILE A 42 15.96 0.84 -5.57
N PRO A 43 14.84 1.57 -5.74
CA PRO A 43 14.74 3.04 -5.82
C PRO A 43 14.89 3.68 -4.43
N LYS A 44 15.43 4.90 -4.39
CA LYS A 44 15.33 5.76 -3.20
C LYS A 44 13.85 5.92 -2.84
N LEU A 45 13.50 5.61 -1.59
CA LEU A 45 12.13 5.69 -1.11
C LEU A 45 11.82 7.08 -0.58
N GLU A 46 10.67 7.61 -1.00
CA GLU A 46 10.13 8.89 -0.57
C GLU A 46 8.64 8.74 -0.26
N ASN A 47 8.06 9.78 0.34
CA ASN A 47 6.62 9.89 0.59
C ASN A 47 6.01 8.66 1.28
N SER A 48 6.70 8.11 2.29
CA SER A 48 6.24 6.92 3.00
C SER A 48 5.00 7.19 3.85
N ARG A 49 4.20 6.14 4.06
CA ARG A 49 3.02 6.13 4.94
C ARG A 49 2.94 4.78 5.64
N LEU A 50 2.79 4.80 6.96
CA LEU A 50 2.45 3.60 7.72
C LEU A 50 1.03 3.18 7.33
N LEU A 51 0.87 1.91 6.95
CA LEU A 51 -0.42 1.29 6.61
C LEU A 51 -1.01 0.61 7.84
N VAL A 52 -0.22 -0.26 8.48
CA VAL A 52 -0.67 -1.08 9.60
C VAL A 52 0.52 -1.62 10.39
N GLU A 53 0.27 -1.87 11.67
CA GLU A 53 1.15 -2.66 12.53
C GLU A 53 0.44 -3.98 12.85
N ALA A 54 1.06 -5.10 12.53
CA ALA A 54 0.47 -6.43 12.76
C ALA A 54 1.56 -7.44 13.07
N ASP A 55 1.33 -8.28 14.10
CA ASP A 55 2.22 -9.38 14.47
C ASP A 55 3.70 -8.96 14.69
N GLY A 56 3.93 -7.77 15.25
CA GLY A 56 5.27 -7.20 15.50
C GLY A 56 6.00 -6.76 14.23
N VAL A 57 5.25 -6.45 13.18
CA VAL A 57 5.74 -5.94 11.89
C VAL A 57 4.99 -4.68 11.52
N ARG A 58 5.74 -3.63 11.16
CA ARG A 58 5.20 -2.38 10.62
C ARG A 58 5.27 -2.43 9.10
N TYR A 59 4.11 -2.22 8.45
CA TYR A 59 3.97 -2.24 7.01
C TYR A 59 3.78 -0.83 6.49
N TYR A 60 4.64 -0.41 5.57
CA TYR A 60 4.66 0.91 4.97
C TYR A 60 4.39 0.81 3.48
N ALA A 61 3.62 1.76 2.96
CA ALA A 61 3.68 2.11 1.55
C ALA A 61 4.70 3.23 1.37
N ALA A 62 5.52 3.16 0.34
CA ALA A 62 6.40 4.25 -0.08
C ALA A 62 6.33 4.44 -1.59
N GLN A 63 6.79 5.58 -2.08
CA GLN A 63 6.94 5.83 -3.51
C GLN A 63 8.43 5.89 -3.85
N GLY A 64 8.81 5.32 -4.98
CA GLY A 64 10.16 5.52 -5.51
C GLY A 64 10.35 6.97 -5.98
N GLU A 65 11.61 7.36 -6.19
CA GLU A 65 11.96 8.62 -6.87
C GLU A 65 11.16 8.75 -8.18
N ASN A 66 10.50 9.89 -8.39
CA ASN A 66 9.53 10.18 -9.47
C ASN A 66 8.14 9.55 -9.37
N ARG A 67 7.80 8.87 -8.26
CA ARG A 67 6.46 8.33 -7.97
C ARG A 67 5.90 7.36 -9.01
N THR A 68 6.77 6.75 -9.82
CA THR A 68 6.41 5.76 -10.85
C THR A 68 6.21 4.37 -10.27
N LEU A 69 6.86 4.09 -9.14
CA LEU A 69 6.76 2.85 -8.40
C LEU A 69 6.12 3.08 -7.04
N THR A 70 5.31 2.13 -6.61
CA THR A 70 4.80 2.03 -5.25
C THR A 70 5.43 0.81 -4.60
N CYS A 71 5.96 0.99 -3.40
CA CYS A 71 6.73 -0.01 -2.69
C CYS A 71 6.01 -0.42 -1.41
N LEU A 72 6.09 -1.71 -1.08
CA LEU A 72 5.76 -2.24 0.23
C LEU A 72 7.05 -2.43 1.00
N VAL A 73 7.12 -1.92 2.22
CA VAL A 73 8.22 -2.17 3.16
C VAL A 73 7.66 -2.77 4.42
N ALA A 74 8.18 -3.92 4.83
CA ALA A 74 7.86 -4.56 6.10
C ALA A 74 9.09 -4.45 7.00
N VAL A 75 8.92 -3.90 8.20
CA VAL A 75 9.98 -3.73 9.20
C VAL A 75 9.64 -4.56 10.42
N SER A 76 10.57 -5.41 10.88
CA SER A 76 10.38 -6.21 12.09
C SER A 76 10.73 -5.41 13.34
N ASP A 77 9.81 -5.34 14.31
CA ASP A 77 10.11 -4.75 15.63
C ASP A 77 10.92 -5.71 16.50
N ALA A 78 10.71 -7.02 16.32
CA ALA A 78 11.44 -8.05 17.04
C ALA A 78 12.93 -8.17 16.65
N ARG A 79 13.31 -7.63 15.49
CA ARG A 79 14.69 -7.65 14.98
C ARG A 79 15.03 -6.29 14.36
N PRO A 80 15.49 -5.33 15.18
CA PRO A 80 15.95 -4.03 14.67
C PRO A 80 16.94 -4.20 13.51
N GLY A 81 16.77 -3.41 12.45
CA GLY A 81 17.57 -3.52 11.22
C GLY A 81 17.14 -4.62 10.25
N ASN A 82 16.17 -5.48 10.59
CA ASN A 82 15.60 -6.47 9.68
C ASN A 82 14.33 -5.92 9.02
N PHE A 83 14.39 -5.74 7.71
CA PHE A 83 13.27 -5.32 6.89
C PHE A 83 13.33 -6.02 5.53
N ILE A 84 12.19 -6.05 4.87
CA ILE A 84 12.08 -6.45 3.47
C ILE A 84 11.25 -5.43 2.72
N GLY A 85 11.69 -5.10 1.51
CA GLY A 85 10.99 -4.20 0.62
C GLY A 85 10.88 -4.74 -0.79
N GLY A 86 9.87 -4.26 -1.51
CA GLY A 86 9.71 -4.53 -2.93
C GLY A 86 8.83 -3.47 -3.55
N CYS A 87 9.10 -3.16 -4.82
CA CYS A 87 8.41 -2.11 -5.56
C CYS A 87 7.75 -2.68 -6.81
N GLY A 88 6.60 -2.11 -7.16
CA GLY A 88 5.89 -2.45 -8.38
C GLY A 88 5.05 -1.29 -8.90
N SER A 89 4.45 -1.48 -10.07
CA SER A 89 3.55 -0.50 -10.67
C SER A 89 2.10 -0.99 -10.56
N SER A 90 1.19 -0.10 -10.17
CA SER A 90 -0.25 -0.41 -10.06
C SER A 90 -0.97 -0.48 -11.42
N ARG A 91 -0.29 -0.20 -12.53
CA ARG A 91 -0.91 0.14 -13.82
C ARG A 91 -1.60 -1.02 -14.55
N ALA A 92 -1.40 -2.27 -14.15
CA ALA A 92 -1.88 -3.44 -14.91
C ALA A 92 -2.97 -4.26 -14.21
N THR A 93 -2.90 -4.47 -12.89
CA THR A 93 -3.74 -5.49 -12.21
C THR A 93 -4.31 -5.08 -10.86
N GLY A 94 -3.92 -3.91 -10.32
CA GLY A 94 -4.31 -3.48 -8.96
C GLY A 94 -3.56 -4.19 -7.82
N GLN A 95 -3.00 -5.38 -8.04
CA GLN A 95 -1.95 -5.93 -7.18
C GLN A 95 -0.61 -5.29 -7.55
N ILE A 96 -0.02 -4.57 -6.61
CA ILE A 96 1.16 -3.73 -6.86
C ILE A 96 2.44 -4.55 -6.77
N VAL A 97 2.64 -5.24 -5.65
CA VAL A 97 3.88 -6.00 -5.38
C VAL A 97 3.65 -7.03 -4.28
N SER A 98 4.34 -8.16 -4.39
CA SER A 98 4.44 -9.16 -3.33
C SER A 98 5.89 -9.31 -2.91
N ILE A 99 6.14 -9.37 -1.61
CA ILE A 99 7.46 -9.50 -1.00
C ILE A 99 7.50 -10.74 -0.12
N SER A 100 8.61 -11.45 -0.11
CA SER A 100 8.82 -12.66 0.67
C SER A 100 10.24 -12.71 1.22
N GLY A 101 10.40 -13.02 2.51
CA GLY A 101 11.74 -13.16 3.11
C GLY A 101 11.83 -12.86 4.60
N GLN A 102 10.88 -12.11 5.18
CA GLN A 102 10.88 -11.86 6.61
C GLN A 102 10.34 -13.10 7.35
N VAL A 103 11.23 -13.98 7.84
CA VAL A 103 10.86 -15.12 8.71
C VAL A 103 9.89 -16.10 8.03
N GLY A 104 9.99 -16.29 6.72
CA GLY A 104 9.07 -17.13 5.95
C GLY A 104 7.65 -16.57 5.82
N LYS A 105 7.45 -15.28 6.13
CA LYS A 105 6.18 -14.58 5.89
C LYS A 105 6.27 -13.78 4.59
N SER A 106 5.22 -13.90 3.78
CA SER A 106 5.00 -13.11 2.57
C SER A 106 3.98 -12.01 2.85
N ALA A 107 4.10 -10.89 2.15
CA ALA A 107 3.16 -9.78 2.21
C ALA A 107 2.91 -9.25 0.79
N THR A 108 1.69 -8.81 0.52
CA THR A 108 1.31 -8.23 -0.77
C THR A 108 0.59 -6.90 -0.57
N LEU A 109 0.89 -5.96 -1.45
CA LEU A 109 0.30 -4.63 -1.50
C LEU A 109 -0.65 -4.54 -2.69
N VAL A 110 -1.86 -4.05 -2.44
CA VAL A 110 -2.92 -3.89 -3.45
C VAL A 110 -3.48 -2.47 -3.42
N THR A 111 -3.95 -1.97 -4.56
CA THR A 111 -4.60 -0.65 -4.67
C THR A 111 -5.89 -0.59 -3.87
N ASP A 112 -6.38 0.63 -3.63
CA ASP A 112 -7.72 0.81 -3.09
C ASP A 112 -8.77 0.17 -4.00
N GLY A 113 -9.83 -0.37 -3.38
CA GLY A 113 -10.93 -1.02 -4.10
C GLY A 113 -10.57 -2.37 -4.76
N PHE A 114 -9.33 -2.85 -4.63
CA PHE A 114 -8.94 -4.16 -5.16
C PHE A 114 -9.75 -5.28 -4.48
N GLU A 115 -10.34 -6.17 -5.29
CA GLU A 115 -11.11 -7.31 -4.79
C GLU A 115 -10.16 -8.39 -4.27
N THR A 116 -10.28 -8.71 -2.99
CA THR A 116 -9.31 -9.55 -2.27
C THR A 116 -9.76 -11.01 -2.10
N LYS A 117 -10.98 -11.35 -2.52
CA LYS A 117 -11.55 -12.71 -2.35
C LYS A 117 -10.67 -13.82 -2.90
N GLU A 118 -10.08 -13.61 -4.08
CA GLU A 118 -9.23 -14.63 -4.72
C GLU A 118 -7.94 -14.86 -3.94
N LEU A 119 -7.27 -13.79 -3.48
CA LEU A 119 -6.11 -13.91 -2.61
C LEU A 119 -6.48 -14.59 -1.29
N VAL A 120 -7.62 -14.25 -0.70
CA VAL A 120 -8.08 -14.91 0.53
C VAL A 120 -8.34 -16.40 0.31
N ALA A 121 -8.94 -16.79 -0.82
CA ALA A 121 -9.12 -18.18 -1.20
C ALA A 121 -7.79 -18.94 -1.38
N GLN A 122 -6.73 -18.23 -1.80
CA GLN A 122 -5.36 -18.75 -1.90
C GLN A 122 -4.61 -18.78 -0.56
N GLY A 123 -5.28 -18.47 0.57
CA GLY A 123 -4.70 -18.54 1.92
C GLY A 123 -4.03 -17.25 2.38
N TRP A 124 -4.23 -16.13 1.70
CA TRP A 124 -3.81 -14.82 2.20
C TRP A 124 -4.79 -14.32 3.27
N ARG A 125 -4.24 -13.68 4.31
CA ARG A 125 -5.01 -13.01 5.36
C ARG A 125 -4.91 -11.51 5.19
N LYS A 126 -6.06 -10.84 5.06
CA LYS A 126 -6.14 -9.38 5.01
C LYS A 126 -5.88 -8.80 6.40
N ILE A 127 -4.88 -7.91 6.50
CA ILE A 127 -4.55 -7.19 7.74
C ILE A 127 -4.79 -5.69 7.64
N HIS A 128 -4.91 -5.18 6.41
CA HIS A 128 -5.26 -3.80 6.09
C HIS A 128 -6.00 -3.79 4.76
N GLN A 129 -6.71 -2.70 4.42
CA GLN A 129 -7.43 -2.63 3.14
C GLN A 129 -6.51 -2.86 1.93
N ASN A 130 -5.24 -2.46 2.04
CA ASN A 130 -4.21 -2.57 1.01
C ASN A 130 -3.16 -3.66 1.28
N VAL A 131 -3.17 -4.32 2.45
CA VAL A 131 -2.11 -5.28 2.82
C VAL A 131 -2.70 -6.62 3.20
N LEU A 132 -2.21 -7.66 2.55
CA LEU A 132 -2.46 -9.04 2.93
C LEU A 132 -1.13 -9.72 3.25
N VAL A 133 -1.17 -10.67 4.19
CA VAL A 133 -0.02 -11.45 4.62
C VAL A 133 -0.34 -12.94 4.57
N GLY A 134 0.68 -13.78 4.44
CA GLY A 134 0.49 -15.19 4.13
C GLY A 134 0.65 -15.45 2.64
N GLY A 135 0.14 -16.56 2.14
CA GLY A 135 0.46 -17.02 0.79
C GLY A 135 1.78 -17.78 0.75
N ARG A 136 1.75 -18.89 0.01
CA ARG A 136 2.84 -19.85 -0.13
C ARG A 136 3.50 -19.69 -1.49
#